data_AF-A0A348TWJ7-F1
#
_entry.id   AF-A0A348TWJ7-F1
#
_cell.length_a   1.000
_cell.length_b   1.000
_cell.length_c   1.000
_cell.angle_alpha   90.00
_cell.angle_beta   90.00
_cell.angle_gamma   90.00
#
_symmetry.space_group_name_H-M   'P 1'
#
loop_
_entity.id
_entity.type
_entity.pdbx_description
1 polymer ?
#
loop_
_entity_poly.entity_id
_entity_poly.type
_entity_poly.pdbx_seq_one_letter_code
_entity_poly.pdbx_strand_id
1 'polypeptide(L)'
;MVCQTKDGPEDAFNDGSYTAVNGKKHDKEWTAVNPKNGAIALSWTQFDQYGTDDPECHSRILFSESLDQGAHWSTPEEISSFLGNCVDDDGTAEGAVPAYGTR
;
A
#
# COMPACT_ATOMS: atom_id res chain seq x y z
N MET A 1 -5.03 0.33 -4.63
CA MET A 1 -5.53 0.76 -3.31
C MET A 1 -6.19 2.12 -3.48
N VAL A 2 -7.40 2.32 -2.98
CA VAL A 2 -8.11 3.59 -3.11
C VAL A 2 -7.91 4.38 -1.82
N CYS A 3 -7.59 5.67 -1.93
CA CYS A 3 -7.54 6.60 -0.81
C CYS A 3 -8.63 7.64 -1.00
N GLN A 4 -9.57 7.72 -0.05
CA GLN A 4 -10.58 8.77 -0.01
C GLN A 4 -10.35 9.64 1.22
N THR A 5 -10.53 10.95 1.05
CA THR A 5 -10.36 11.93 2.12
C THR A 5 -11.58 12.82 2.27
N LYS A 6 -11.72 13.39 3.46
CA LYS A 6 -12.73 14.38 3.83
C LYS A 6 -12.17 15.30 4.91
N ASP A 7 -12.68 16.53 4.98
CA ASP A 7 -12.15 17.56 5.89
C ASP A 7 -12.62 17.34 7.34
N GLY A 8 -13.90 17.04 7.52
CA GLY A 8 -14.52 16.83 8.82
C GLY A 8 -15.28 15.50 8.94
N PRO A 9 -15.65 15.10 10.17
CA PRO A 9 -16.38 13.86 10.43
C PRO A 9 -17.76 13.82 9.78
N GLU A 10 -18.39 14.98 9.56
CA GLU A 10 -19.73 15.10 8.95
C GLU A 10 -19.70 15.32 7.43
N ASP A 11 -18.52 15.54 6.85
CA ASP A 11 -18.38 15.79 5.42
C ASP A 11 -18.42 14.50 4.60
N ALA A 12 -18.61 14.67 3.29
CA ALA A 12 -18.55 13.58 2.32
C ALA A 12 -17.09 13.26 1.94
N PHE A 13 -16.83 11.97 1.70
CA PHE A 13 -15.59 11.56 1.06
C PHE A 13 -15.54 12.06 -0.40
N ASN A 14 -14.35 12.40 -0.86
CA ASN A 14 -14.10 12.64 -2.28
C ASN A 14 -14.18 11.34 -3.11
N ASP A 15 -14.08 11.48 -4.44
CA ASP A 15 -14.10 10.36 -5.38
C ASP A 15 -12.88 9.42 -5.24
N GLY A 16 -11.89 9.86 -4.45
CA GLY A 16 -10.67 9.12 -4.15
C GLY A 16 -9.58 9.23 -5.20
N SER A 17 -8.38 8.84 -4.78
CA SER A 17 -7.21 8.63 -5.62
C SER A 17 -6.70 7.20 -5.44
N TYR A 18 -5.61 6.85 -6.11
CA TYR A 18 -5.02 5.53 -6.01
C TYR A 18 -3.52 5.55 -6.32
N THR A 19 -2.80 4.55 -5.81
CA THR A 19 -1.37 4.36 -6.08
C THR A 19 -1.11 3.83 -7.49
N ALA A 20 -1.57 2.62 -7.79
CA ALA A 20 -1.47 2.00 -9.10
C ALA A 20 -2.69 1.13 -9.41
N VAL A 21 -3.05 1.07 -10.70
CA VAL A 21 -4.09 0.21 -11.26
C VAL A 21 -3.45 -0.72 -12.27
N ASN A 22 -3.10 -1.92 -11.82
CA ASN A 22 -2.30 -2.88 -12.59
C ASN A 22 -2.94 -4.28 -12.71
N GLY A 23 -4.20 -4.43 -12.27
CA GLY A 23 -4.94 -5.69 -12.32
C GLY A 23 -4.49 -6.76 -11.31
N LYS A 24 -3.50 -6.48 -10.47
CA LYS A 24 -3.03 -7.41 -9.43
C LYS A 24 -3.88 -7.30 -8.16
N LYS A 25 -3.83 -8.34 -7.32
CA LYS A 25 -4.44 -8.31 -6.00
C LYS A 25 -3.51 -7.65 -5.00
N HIS A 26 -4.07 -6.71 -4.25
CA HIS A 26 -3.39 -5.96 -3.21
C HIS A 26 -4.12 -6.27 -1.90
N ASP A 27 -3.38 -6.43 -0.79
CA ASP A 27 -3.94 -6.68 0.53
C ASP A 27 -3.08 -6.02 1.62
N LYS A 28 -3.60 -5.95 2.84
CA LYS A 28 -2.92 -5.47 4.05
C LYS A 28 -2.34 -4.06 3.89
N GLU A 29 -3.17 -3.11 3.47
CA GLU A 29 -2.79 -1.70 3.41
C GLU A 29 -2.54 -1.11 4.80
N TRP A 30 -1.36 -0.53 4.98
CA TRP A 30 -0.96 0.15 6.20
C TRP A 30 -0.46 1.54 5.89
N THR A 31 -0.89 2.52 6.69
CA THR A 31 -0.53 3.92 6.50
C THR A 31 0.07 4.54 7.76
N ALA A 32 0.98 5.48 7.57
CA ALA A 32 1.39 6.41 8.62
C ALA A 32 1.44 7.85 8.08
N VAL A 33 1.10 8.81 8.93
CA VAL A 33 1.13 10.24 8.58
C VAL A 33 2.33 10.88 9.25
N ASN A 34 3.12 11.63 8.49
CA ASN A 34 4.20 12.45 9.03
C ASN A 34 3.57 13.67 9.74
N PRO A 35 3.74 13.81 11.07
CA PRO A 35 3.08 14.88 11.82
C PRO A 35 3.59 16.28 11.51
N LYS A 36 4.74 16.42 10.83
CA LYS A 36 5.35 17.73 10.52
C LYS A 36 4.76 18.40 9.29
N ASN A 37 4.35 17.61 8.30
CA ASN A 37 3.93 18.12 7.00
C ASN A 37 2.67 17.45 6.44
N GLY A 38 2.10 16.46 7.15
CA GLY A 38 0.90 15.75 6.71
C GLY A 38 1.12 14.76 5.56
N ALA A 39 2.38 14.51 5.16
CA ALA A 39 2.67 13.51 4.14
C ALA A 39 2.25 12.11 4.62
N ILE A 40 1.75 11.29 3.70
CA ILE A 40 1.20 9.97 3.98
C ILE A 40 2.12 8.92 3.37
N ALA A 41 2.65 8.04 4.20
CA ALA A 41 3.31 6.81 3.77
C ALA A 41 2.28 5.69 3.71
N LEU A 42 2.28 4.91 2.63
CA LEU A 42 1.43 3.75 2.43
C LEU A 42 2.28 2.56 1.98
N SER A 43 2.07 1.40 2.62
CA SER A 43 2.61 0.12 2.16
C SER A 43 1.51 -0.94 2.12
N TRP A 44 1.68 -1.91 1.23
CA TRP A 44 0.72 -2.99 1.02
C TRP A 44 1.40 -4.22 0.43
N THR A 45 0.77 -5.37 0.61
CA THR A 45 1.13 -6.62 -0.08
C THR A 45 0.56 -6.62 -1.49
N GLN A 46 1.36 -7.03 -2.49
CA GLN A 46 0.90 -7.29 -3.84
C GLN A 46 1.30 -8.70 -4.30
N PHE A 47 0.34 -9.42 -4.87
CA PHE A 47 0.53 -10.75 -5.46
C PHE A 47 0.67 -10.64 -6.97
N ASP A 48 1.54 -11.44 -7.59
CA ASP A 48 1.50 -11.61 -9.06
C ASP A 48 0.18 -12.21 -9.51
N GLN A 49 -0.22 -13.30 -8.86
CA GLN A 49 -1.49 -13.98 -9.06
C GLN A 49 -1.94 -14.59 -7.73
N TYR A 50 -2.89 -13.94 -7.08
CA TYR A 50 -3.36 -14.36 -5.76
C TYR A 50 -3.98 -15.77 -5.73
N GLY A 51 -3.66 -16.54 -4.69
CA GLY A 51 -4.22 -17.86 -4.40
C GLY A 51 -3.65 -19.01 -5.23
N THR A 52 -2.56 -18.80 -5.96
CA THR A 52 -1.91 -19.86 -6.73
C THR A 52 -0.74 -20.48 -5.95
N ASP A 53 -0.48 -21.76 -6.20
CA ASP A 53 0.64 -22.54 -5.66
C ASP A 53 1.82 -22.64 -6.65
N ASP A 54 1.81 -21.79 -7.69
CA ASP A 54 2.90 -21.72 -8.67
C ASP A 54 4.17 -21.21 -7.96
N PRO A 55 5.26 -21.98 -7.95
CA PRO A 55 6.50 -21.59 -7.27
C PRO A 55 7.16 -20.35 -7.88
N GLU A 56 6.85 -19.99 -9.12
CA GLU A 56 7.35 -18.77 -9.78
C GLU A 56 6.44 -17.55 -9.51
N CYS A 57 5.30 -17.75 -8.83
CA CYS A 57 4.43 -16.66 -8.41
C CYS A 57 4.88 -16.10 -7.07
N HIS A 58 5.01 -14.78 -7.02
CA HIS A 58 5.49 -14.11 -5.82
C HIS A 58 4.53 -13.05 -5.26
N SER A 59 4.54 -12.93 -3.94
CA SER A 59 4.06 -11.78 -3.20
C SER A 59 5.23 -10.88 -2.78
N ARG A 60 4.96 -9.58 -2.65
CA ARG A 60 5.93 -8.54 -2.29
C ARG A 60 5.26 -7.40 -1.55
N ILE A 61 6.05 -6.67 -0.77
CA ILE A 61 5.61 -5.42 -0.16
C ILE A 61 5.99 -4.26 -1.07
N LEU A 62 4.99 -3.44 -1.41
CA LEU A 62 5.15 -2.18 -2.12
C LEU A 62 4.99 -1.00 -1.17
N PHE A 63 5.62 0.11 -1.53
CA PHE A 63 5.53 1.40 -0.87
C PHE A 63 5.14 2.50 -1.85
N SER A 64 4.37 3.47 -1.40
CA SER A 64 4.11 4.72 -2.11
C SER A 64 3.80 5.82 -1.08
N GLU A 65 4.07 7.07 -1.43
CA GLU A 65 3.78 8.20 -0.57
C GLU A 65 2.96 9.27 -1.28
N SER A 66 2.19 10.01 -0.49
CA SER A 66 1.50 11.22 -0.92
C SER A 66 1.99 12.41 -0.11
N LEU A 67 2.30 13.50 -0.80
CA LEU A 67 2.74 14.77 -0.20
C LEU A 67 1.61 15.80 -0.12
N ASP A 68 0.40 15.43 -0.55
CA ASP A 68 -0.75 16.32 -0.74
C ASP A 68 -2.06 15.68 -0.26
N GLN A 69 -1.99 15.06 0.93
CA GLN A 69 -3.15 14.50 1.64
C GLN A 69 -3.91 13.44 0.83
N GLY A 70 -3.18 12.62 0.08
CA GLY A 70 -3.76 11.53 -0.70
C GLY A 70 -4.39 11.98 -2.01
N ALA A 71 -4.09 13.17 -2.54
CA ALA A 71 -4.57 13.56 -3.88
C ALA A 71 -3.74 12.88 -4.99
N HIS A 72 -2.42 12.82 -4.81
CA HIS A 72 -1.48 12.14 -5.70
C HIS A 72 -0.52 11.25 -4.94
N TRP A 73 -0.02 10.23 -5.62
CA TRP A 73 0.86 9.21 -5.07
C TRP A 73 2.12 9.07 -5.92
N SER A 74 3.25 8.82 -5.27
CA SER A 74 4.48 8.43 -5.97
C SER A 74 4.33 7.09 -6.66
N THR A 75 5.11 6.85 -7.72
CA THR A 75 5.19 5.53 -8.35
C THR A 75 5.52 4.48 -7.29
N PRO A 76 4.78 3.36 -7.21
CA PRO A 76 5.07 2.33 -6.22
C PRO A 76 6.47 1.77 -6.35
N GLU A 77 7.15 1.60 -5.22
CA GLU A 77 8.47 1.00 -5.12
C GLU A 77 8.39 -0.32 -4.34
N GLU A 78 9.12 -1.34 -4.77
CA GLU A 78 9.25 -2.59 -4.03
C GLU A 78 10.25 -2.42 -2.89
N ILE A 79 9.83 -2.77 -1.67
CA ILE A 79 10.67 -2.70 -0.47
C ILE A 79 11.00 -4.08 0.11
N SER A 80 10.50 -5.15 -0.51
CA SER A 80 10.85 -6.54 -0.18
C SER A 80 12.30 -6.83 -0.55
N SER A 81 13.11 -7.26 0.42
CA SER A 81 14.41 -7.90 0.11
C SER A 81 14.26 -9.39 -0.18
N PHE A 82 13.17 -9.99 0.29
CA PHE A 82 12.79 -11.38 0.04
C PHE A 82 11.33 -11.41 -0.40
N LEU A 83 11.05 -12.24 -1.40
CA LEU A 83 9.70 -12.45 -1.92
C LEU A 83 9.00 -13.57 -1.15
N GLY A 84 7.67 -13.47 -1.05
CA GLY A 84 6.84 -14.55 -0.55
C GLY A 84 6.20 -15.35 -1.68
N ASN A 85 5.46 -16.41 -1.34
CA ASN A 85 4.62 -17.16 -2.27
C ASN A 85 3.29 -16.42 -2.54
N CYS A 86 2.46 -16.96 -3.42
CA CYS A 86 1.15 -16.38 -3.75
C CYS A 86 -0.05 -17.06 -3.06
N VAL A 87 0.18 -17.97 -2.12
CA VAL A 87 -0.86 -18.87 -1.59
C VAL A 87 -1.82 -18.15 -0.64
N ASP A 88 -1.39 -17.05 -0.02
CA ASP A 88 -2.05 -16.38 1.12
C ASP A 88 -1.96 -17.23 2.40
N ASP A 89 -0.72 -17.44 2.85
CA ASP A 89 -0.34 -18.25 4.01
C ASP A 89 0.97 -17.77 4.67
N ASP A 90 1.55 -18.60 5.57
CA ASP A 90 2.79 -18.32 6.29
C ASP A 90 4.01 -18.00 5.39
N GLY A 91 3.98 -18.42 4.12
CA GLY A 91 5.03 -18.13 3.14
C GLY A 91 4.81 -16.84 2.36
N THR A 92 3.71 -16.12 2.60
CA THR A 92 3.37 -14.87 1.92
C THR A 92 4.10 -13.69 2.55
N ALA A 93 4.63 -12.79 1.72
CA ALA A 93 5.17 -11.53 2.18
C ALA A 93 3.99 -10.61 2.53
N GLU A 94 3.57 -10.59 3.79
CA GLU A 94 2.36 -9.90 4.22
C GLU A 94 2.61 -8.71 5.14
N GLY A 95 2.13 -7.55 4.72
CA GLY A 95 2.06 -6.35 5.55
C GLY A 95 3.41 -5.74 5.90
N ALA A 96 3.43 -4.42 5.99
CA ALA A 96 4.50 -3.67 6.63
C ALA A 96 3.86 -2.39 7.15
N VAL A 97 4.01 -2.08 8.44
CA VAL A 97 3.45 -0.84 9.00
C VAL A 97 4.52 0.25 8.95
N PRO A 98 4.33 1.34 8.19
CA PRO A 98 5.32 2.41 8.14
C PRO A 98 5.45 3.12 9.49
N ALA A 99 6.67 3.60 9.77
CA ALA A 99 6.90 4.66 10.75
C ALA A 99 7.45 5.87 10.00
N TYR A 100 6.74 6.99 10.04
CA TYR A 100 6.98 8.10 9.12
C TYR A 100 7.10 9.43 9.85
N GLY A 101 8.05 10.28 9.43
CA GLY A 101 8.33 11.56 10.09
C GLY A 101 8.96 11.46 11.49
N THR A 102 9.69 10.37 11.78
CA THR A 102 10.24 10.04 13.11
C THR A 102 11.44 10.89 13.56
N ARG A 103 11.77 11.96 12.84
CA ARG A 103 12.83 12.92 13.19
C ARG A 103 12.31 14.32 13.05
#